data_AF-A0A7G9GET2-F1
#
_entry.id   AF-A0A7G9GET2-F1
#
_cell.length_a   1.000
_cell.length_b   1.000
_cell.length_c   1.000
_cell.angle_alpha   90.00
_cell.angle_beta   90.00
_cell.angle_gamma   90.00
#
_symmetry.space_group_name_H-M   'P 1'
#
loop_
_entity.id
_entity.type
_entity.pdbx_description
1 polymer ?
#
loop_
_entity_poly.entity_id
_entity_poly.type
_entity_poly.pdbx_seq_one_letter_code
_entity_poly.pdbx_strand_id
1 'polypeptide(L)'
;MKKFRLILALLTIVSGIYMIYANVSVSGYRLLTMNSAAGHRVAVSYRWSVVVFLVLVILNALAVFIEKKHKHKPMTCPNCGSVHGEKDKFCKKCGYSFQKR
;
A
#
# COMPACT_ATOMS: atom_id res chain seq x y z
N MET A 1 2.35 -7.68 9.13
CA MET A 1 2.05 -7.20 7.76
C MET A 1 0.65 -6.58 7.61
N LYS A 2 -0.46 -7.25 7.97
CA LYS A 2 -1.82 -6.72 7.72
C LYS A 2 -2.15 -5.43 8.48
N LYS A 3 -1.83 -5.36 9.79
CA LYS A 3 -2.01 -4.15 10.62
C LYS A 3 -1.21 -2.94 10.09
N PHE A 4 0.04 -3.18 9.68
CA PHE A 4 0.91 -2.17 9.06
C PHE A 4 0.33 -1.62 7.76
N ARG A 5 -0.18 -2.50 6.88
CA ARG A 5 -0.86 -2.08 5.63
C ARG A 5 -2.13 -1.28 5.89
N LEU A 6 -2.91 -1.63 6.91
CA LEU A 6 -4.08 -0.86 7.32
C LEU A 6 -3.71 0.56 7.77
N ILE A 7 -2.67 0.69 8.59
CA ILE A 7 -2.17 1.99 9.05
C ILE A 7 -1.67 2.83 7.87
N LEU A 8 -0.89 2.23 6.96
CA LEU A 8 -0.37 2.92 5.78
C LEU A 8 -1.52 3.39 4.86
N ALA A 9 -2.54 2.55 4.66
CA ALA A 9 -3.73 2.91 3.88
C ALA A 9 -4.51 4.06 4.55
N LEU A 10 -4.73 4.01 5.85
CA LEU A 10 -5.40 5.10 6.58
C LEU A 10 -4.64 6.42 6.46
N LEU A 11 -3.32 6.40 6.61
CA LEU A 11 -2.46 7.57 6.41
C LEU A 11 -2.59 8.15 4.99
N THR A 12 -2.63 7.29 3.96
CA THR A 12 -2.82 7.75 2.57
C THR A 12 -4.19 8.43 2.38
N ILE A 13 -5.24 7.91 3.01
CA ILE A 13 -6.60 8.47 2.90
C ILE A 13 -6.68 9.83 3.58
N VAL A 14 -6.18 9.94 4.81
CA VAL A 14 -6.15 11.20 5.57
C VAL A 14 -5.33 12.26 4.82
N SER A 15 -4.17 11.87 4.30
CA SER A 15 -3.33 12.76 3.47
C SER A 15 -4.05 13.21 2.19
N GLY A 16 -4.79 12.32 1.53
CA GLY A 16 -5.56 12.65 0.34
C GLY A 16 -6.71 13.62 0.62
N ILE A 17 -7.44 13.42 1.71
CA ILE A 17 -8.49 14.36 2.16
C ILE A 17 -7.89 15.75 2.42
N TYR A 18 -6.74 15.80 3.11
CA TYR A 18 -6.05 17.05 3.37
C TYR A 18 -5.55 17.72 2.08
N MET A 19 -5.02 16.95 1.12
CA MET A 19 -4.59 17.47 -0.18
C MET A 19 -5.77 18.12 -0.93
N ILE A 20 -6.93 17.48 -0.97
CA ILE A 20 -8.14 18.02 -1.61
C ILE A 20 -8.58 19.31 -0.90
N TYR A 21 -8.65 19.29 0.44
CA TYR A 21 -9.00 20.47 1.22
C TYR A 21 -8.04 21.63 0.97
N ALA A 22 -6.73 21.38 0.99
CA ALA A 22 -5.72 22.41 0.74
C ALA A 22 -5.83 22.98 -0.67
N ASN A 23 -6.05 22.13 -1.69
CA ASN A 23 -6.18 22.56 -3.07
C ASN A 23 -7.44 23.43 -3.29
N VAL A 24 -8.58 23.03 -2.71
CA VAL A 24 -9.83 23.82 -2.75
C VAL A 24 -9.70 25.12 -1.97
N SER A 25 -8.96 25.12 -0.86
CA SER A 25 -8.77 26.32 -0.03
C SER A 25 -7.82 27.32 -0.69
N VAL A 26 -6.83 26.84 -1.43
CA VAL A 26 -5.89 27.68 -2.17
C VAL A 26 -6.46 28.17 -3.51
N SER A 27 -7.48 27.49 -4.04
CA SER A 27 -8.10 27.86 -5.31
C SER A 27 -9.23 28.86 -5.12
N GLY A 28 -9.10 30.04 -5.73
CA GLY A 28 -10.17 31.03 -5.88
C GLY A 28 -10.30 32.01 -4.71
N TYR A 29 -11.52 32.55 -4.52
CA TYR A 29 -11.80 33.64 -3.57
C TYR A 29 -11.84 33.19 -2.10
N ARG A 30 -11.89 31.89 -1.82
CA ARG A 30 -11.93 31.36 -0.43
C ARG A 30 -10.69 31.72 0.39
N LEU A 31 -9.54 31.89 -0.28
CA LEU A 31 -8.29 32.31 0.34
C LEU A 31 -8.38 33.73 0.92
N LEU A 32 -9.13 34.61 0.24
CA LEU A 32 -9.31 36.01 0.62
C LEU A 32 -10.26 36.18 1.81
N THR A 33 -11.18 35.23 2.00
CA THR A 33 -12.16 35.24 3.10
C THR A 33 -11.64 34.54 4.37
N MET A 34 -10.42 34.00 4.34
CA MET A 34 -9.86 33.22 5.46
C MET A 34 -8.97 34.08 6.36
N ASN A 35 -8.89 33.73 7.65
CA ASN A 35 -7.98 34.38 8.58
C ASN A 35 -6.53 34.31 8.07
N SER A 36 -5.80 35.43 8.10
CA SER A 36 -4.45 35.55 7.52
C SER A 36 -3.47 34.48 8.03
N ALA A 37 -3.53 34.15 9.33
CA ALA A 37 -2.69 33.13 9.93
C ALA A 37 -3.02 31.70 9.45
N ALA A 38 -4.28 31.44 9.10
CA ALA A 38 -4.69 30.17 8.51
C ALA A 38 -4.33 30.12 7.01
N GLY A 39 -4.57 31.21 6.28
CA GLY A 39 -4.26 31.33 4.85
C GLY A 39 -2.78 31.09 4.56
N HIS A 40 -1.89 31.74 5.32
CA HIS A 40 -0.45 31.56 5.15
C HIS A 40 -0.02 30.10 5.36
N ARG A 41 -0.54 29.42 6.40
CA ARG A 41 -0.18 28.03 6.69
C ARG A 41 -0.61 27.07 5.58
N VAL A 42 -1.84 27.21 5.08
CA VAL A 42 -2.37 26.37 4.00
C VAL A 42 -1.63 26.64 2.68
N ALA A 43 -1.29 27.90 2.39
CA ALA A 43 -0.54 28.29 1.19
C ALA A 43 0.94 27.86 1.21
N VAL A 44 1.53 27.56 2.37
CA VAL A 44 2.88 26.97 2.43
C VAL A 44 2.81 25.44 2.39
N SER A 45 1.82 24.85 3.07
CA SER A 45 1.71 23.39 3.18
C SER A 45 1.11 22.71 1.94
N TYR A 46 0.36 23.41 1.07
CA TYR A 46 -0.28 22.80 -0.10
C TYR A 46 0.74 22.15 -1.05
N ARG A 47 1.92 22.78 -1.20
CA ARG A 47 2.97 22.31 -2.10
C ARG A 47 3.55 20.98 -1.61
N TRP A 48 3.71 20.85 -0.30
CA TRP A 48 4.21 19.64 0.34
C TRP A 48 3.14 18.56 0.49
N SER A 49 1.85 18.92 0.59
CA SER A 49 0.76 17.94 0.74
C SER A 49 0.65 17.01 -0.47
N VAL A 50 0.84 17.55 -1.68
CA VAL A 50 0.87 16.75 -2.92
C VAL A 50 2.04 15.79 -2.94
N VAL A 51 3.24 16.26 -2.55
CA VAL A 51 4.45 15.42 -2.49
C VAL A 51 4.26 14.28 -1.48
N VAL A 52 3.77 14.59 -0.28
CA VAL A 52 3.51 13.57 0.76
C VAL A 52 2.49 12.55 0.30
N PHE A 53 1.39 12.98 -0.34
CA PHE A 53 0.38 12.07 -0.86
C PHE A 53 0.96 11.12 -1.93
N LEU A 54 1.71 11.66 -2.90
CA LEU A 54 2.35 10.85 -3.94
C LEU A 54 3.36 9.85 -3.36
N VAL A 55 4.19 10.27 -2.41
CA VAL A 55 5.14 9.39 -1.73
C VAL A 55 4.41 8.26 -1.00
N LEU A 56 3.33 8.56 -0.27
CA LEU A 56 2.53 7.57 0.42
C LEU A 56 1.86 6.57 -0.54
N VAL A 57 1.35 7.05 -1.68
CA VAL A 57 0.79 6.19 -2.74
C VAL A 57 1.86 5.26 -3.32
N ILE A 58 3.06 5.78 -3.61
CA ILE A 58 4.18 4.98 -4.12
C ILE A 58 4.59 3.91 -3.10
N LEU A 59 4.76 4.28 -1.82
CA LEU A 59 5.10 3.34 -0.76
C LEU A 59 4.04 2.23 -0.62
N ASN A 60 2.76 2.58 -0.73
CA ASN A 60 1.67 1.60 -0.67
C ASN A 60 1.69 0.67 -1.88
N ALA A 61 1.91 1.20 -3.09
CA ALA A 61 2.07 0.40 -4.30
C ALA A 61 3.24 -0.58 -4.17
N LEU A 62 4.42 -0.11 -3.74
CA LEU A 62 5.59 -0.95 -3.51
C LEU A 62 5.31 -2.05 -2.49
N ALA A 63 4.61 -1.75 -1.39
CA ALA A 63 4.22 -2.75 -0.40
C ALA A 63 3.33 -3.85 -0.98
N VAL A 64 2.42 -3.52 -1.91
CA VAL A 64 1.58 -4.51 -2.61
C VAL A 64 2.41 -5.40 -3.55
N PHE A 65 3.39 -4.83 -4.25
CA PHE A 65 4.27 -5.59 -5.14
C PHE A 65 5.14 -6.60 -4.38
N ILE A 66 5.67 -6.23 -3.21
CA ILE A 66 6.46 -7.13 -2.36
C ILE A 66 5.62 -8.36 -1.96
N GLU A 67 4.36 -8.15 -1.57
CA GLU A 67 3.46 -9.22 -1.15
C GLU A 67 3.13 -10.22 -2.28
N LYS A 68 3.10 -9.77 -3.54
CA LYS A 68 2.92 -10.68 -4.68
C LYS A 68 4.14 -11.57 -4.90
N LYS A 69 5.35 -11.02 -4.76
CA LYS A 69 6.61 -11.74 -5.03
C LYS A 69 6.83 -12.96 -4.13
N HIS A 70 6.34 -12.92 -2.89
CA HIS A 70 6.55 -13.99 -1.90
C HIS A 70 5.59 -15.19 -2.02
N LYS A 71 4.63 -15.18 -2.95
CA LYS A 71 3.53 -16.16 -2.89
C LYS A 71 3.81 -17.51 -3.54
N HIS A 72 4.92 -17.69 -4.26
CA HIS A 72 5.20 -18.93 -4.99
C HIS A 72 6.70 -19.27 -5.03
N LYS A 73 7.20 -20.05 -4.06
CA LYS A 73 8.36 -20.91 -4.33
C LYS A 73 7.83 -22.25 -4.85
N PRO A 74 8.24 -22.69 -6.06
CA PRO A 74 7.97 -24.05 -6.50
C PRO A 74 8.80 -25.01 -5.66
N MET A 75 8.20 -26.11 -5.25
CA MET A 75 8.86 -27.24 -4.59
C MET A 75 8.68 -28.49 -5.44
N THR A 76 9.69 -29.35 -5.46
CA THR A 76 9.68 -30.58 -6.27
C THR A 76 9.35 -31.78 -5.40
N CYS A 77 8.45 -32.64 -5.87
CA CYS A 77 8.10 -33.86 -5.15
C CYS A 77 9.26 -34.88 -5.16
N PRO A 78 9.75 -35.35 -4.01
CA PRO A 78 10.85 -36.31 -3.96
C PRO A 78 10.45 -37.70 -4.50
N ASN A 79 9.16 -38.03 -4.50
CA ASN A 79 8.69 -39.36 -4.92
C ASN A 79 8.42 -39.48 -6.43
N CYS A 80 8.04 -38.41 -7.11
CA CYS A 80 7.63 -38.47 -8.53
C CYS A 80 8.17 -37.34 -9.40
N GLY A 81 8.98 -36.42 -8.84
CA GLY A 81 9.60 -35.32 -9.58
C GLY A 81 8.66 -34.22 -10.06
N SER A 82 7.35 -34.29 -9.77
CA SER A 82 6.41 -33.24 -10.18
C SER A 82 6.60 -31.95 -9.38
N VAL A 83 6.41 -30.80 -10.04
CA VAL A 83 6.54 -29.47 -9.45
C VAL A 83 5.21 -29.06 -8.82
N HIS A 84 5.25 -28.62 -7.56
CA HIS A 84 4.11 -28.18 -6.75
C HIS A 84 4.38 -26.81 -6.14
N GLY A 85 3.33 -26.12 -5.69
CA GLY A 85 3.49 -24.90 -4.91
C GLY A 85 3.77 -25.20 -3.44
N GLU A 86 4.52 -24.33 -2.75
CA GLU A 86 4.82 -24.41 -1.31
C GLU A 86 3.59 -24.61 -0.38
N LYS A 87 2.38 -24.35 -0.86
CA LYS A 87 1.12 -24.52 -0.11
C LYS A 87 0.41 -25.85 -0.35
N ASP A 88 0.86 -26.65 -1.30
CA ASP A 88 0.26 -27.94 -1.59
C ASP A 88 0.61 -28.92 -0.45
N LYS A 89 -0.40 -29.39 0.27
CA LYS A 89 -0.22 -30.35 1.38
C LYS A 89 0.11 -31.76 0.86
N PHE A 90 -0.33 -32.07 -0.35
CA PHE A 90 -0.20 -33.37 -0.98
C PHE A 90 0.15 -33.24 -2.45
N CYS A 91 0.94 -34.18 -2.96
CA CYS A 91 1.23 -34.31 -4.37
C CYS A 91 -0.02 -34.81 -5.11
N LYS A 92 -0.57 -34.00 -6.02
CA LYS A 92 -1.73 -34.36 -6.85
C LYS A 92 -1.49 -35.52 -7.82
N LYS A 93 -0.22 -35.87 -8.08
CA LYS A 93 0.17 -36.93 -9.02
C LYS A 93 0.38 -38.29 -8.35
N CYS A 94 0.98 -38.31 -7.16
CA CYS A 94 1.39 -39.56 -6.49
C CYS A 94 0.89 -39.71 -5.05
N GLY A 95 0.09 -38.75 -4.54
CA GLY A 95 -0.46 -38.80 -3.19
C GLY A 95 0.55 -38.55 -2.05
N TYR A 96 1.81 -38.21 -2.35
CA TYR A 96 2.84 -37.96 -1.33
C TYR A 96 2.47 -36.78 -0.42
N SER A 97 2.54 -36.96 0.90
CA SER A 97 2.29 -35.90 1.88
C SER A 97 3.55 -35.06 2.11
N PHE A 98 3.45 -33.75 1.90
CA PHE A 98 4.52 -32.80 2.19
C PHE A 98 4.54 -32.33 3.65
N GLN A 99 3.53 -32.70 4.43
CA GLN A 99 3.42 -32.31 5.82
C GLN A 99 4.33 -33.19 6.67
N LYS A 100 5.43 -32.60 7.16
CA LYS A 100 6.28 -33.21 8.20
C LYS A 100 5.46 -33.25 9.50
N ARG A 101 5.23 -34.46 10.02
CA ARG A 101 4.56 -34.71 11.30
C ARG A 101 5.46 -34.28 12.45
#